data_AF-A0A7V4V1F3-F1
#
_entry.id   AF-A0A7V4V1F3-F1
#
_cell.length_a   1.000
_cell.length_b   1.000
_cell.length_c   1.000
_cell.angle_alpha   90.00
_cell.angle_beta   90.00
_cell.angle_gamma   90.00
#
_symmetry.space_group_name_H-M   'P 1'
#
loop_
_entity.id
_entity.type
_entity.pdbx_description
1 polymer ?
#
loop_
_entity_poly.entity_id
_entity_poly.type
_entity_poly.pdbx_seq_one_letter_code
_entity_poly.pdbx_strand_id
1 'polypeptide(L)'
;MNNDILARQYFSVPSTILLAQDRCNFDIYLKINEDFVLFAAKQMPLDNEHVKRIQSGQIASIYIKKSEEGEYRQHLSENLSKLTANEDLIREDKARLMYDSAKTAMIKLFDNPDTPESITGVKYVSDSIIDTILSDDKAFASLVKMSSYDYYTYTHSVNVVVYSLGLGRRLGLSGQDLKNLGYGAALHDIGK
;
A
#
# COMPACT_ATOMS: atom_id res chain seq x y z
N MET A 1 -6.51 28.50 -14.44
CA MET A 1 -7.54 28.11 -13.45
C MET A 1 -7.85 26.60 -13.46
N ASN A 2 -6.95 25.71 -13.93
CA ASN A 2 -7.30 24.28 -14.19
C ASN A 2 -6.33 23.21 -13.64
N ASN A 3 -5.09 23.55 -13.26
CA ASN A 3 -4.12 22.53 -12.82
C ASN A 3 -4.45 21.90 -11.46
N ASP A 4 -5.02 22.67 -10.53
CA ASP A 4 -5.43 22.14 -9.22
C ASP A 4 -6.61 21.16 -9.29
N ILE A 5 -7.50 21.32 -10.28
CA ILE A 5 -8.64 20.43 -10.48
C ILE A 5 -8.16 19.10 -11.09
N LEU A 6 -7.24 19.16 -12.06
CA LEU A 6 -6.62 17.97 -12.63
C LEU A 6 -5.77 17.22 -11.60
N ALA A 7 -4.94 17.92 -10.80
CA ALA A 7 -4.14 17.28 -9.75
C ALA A 7 -5.00 16.55 -8.70
N ARG A 8 -6.22 17.02 -8.43
CA ARG A 8 -7.16 16.36 -7.52
C ARG A 8 -7.77 15.07 -8.08
N GLN A 9 -7.68 14.82 -9.39
CA GLN A 9 -8.23 13.63 -10.04
C GLN A 9 -7.26 12.46 -10.12
N TYR A 10 -5.97 12.67 -9.84
CA TYR A 10 -4.96 11.63 -9.88
C TYR A 10 -4.30 11.46 -8.51
N PHE A 11 -3.73 10.28 -8.26
CA PHE A 11 -2.82 10.04 -7.15
C PHE A 11 -1.55 9.38 -7.68
N SER A 12 -0.41 9.75 -7.10
CA SER A 12 0.89 9.16 -7.41
C SER A 12 0.99 7.77 -6.77
N VAL A 13 1.66 6.83 -7.43
CA VAL A 13 2.11 5.56 -6.85
C VAL A 13 3.53 5.25 -7.34
N PRO A 14 4.35 4.49 -6.59
CA PRO A 14 5.67 4.09 -7.05
C PRO A 14 5.58 3.32 -8.37
N SER A 15 6.45 3.62 -9.34
CA SER A 15 6.45 2.92 -10.63
C SER A 15 6.82 1.43 -10.55
N THR A 16 7.40 1.05 -9.42
CA THR A 16 7.82 -0.30 -9.05
C THR A 16 6.67 -1.25 -8.73
N ILE A 17 5.42 -0.74 -8.65
CA ILE A 17 4.22 -1.61 -8.59
C ILE A 17 3.98 -2.37 -9.89
N LEU A 18 4.55 -1.91 -10.99
CA LEU A 18 4.34 -2.50 -12.31
C LEU A 18 5.25 -3.72 -12.45
N LEU A 19 4.65 -4.90 -12.58
CA LEU A 19 5.39 -6.12 -12.92
C LEU A 19 5.32 -6.37 -14.43
N ALA A 20 6.37 -6.99 -14.97
CA ALA A 20 6.37 -7.36 -16.38
C ALA A 20 5.26 -8.38 -16.69
N GLN A 21 4.64 -8.21 -17.85
CA GLN A 21 3.47 -8.96 -18.33
C GLN A 21 2.18 -8.72 -17.52
N ASP A 22 2.18 -7.78 -16.58
CA ASP A 22 0.96 -7.40 -15.88
C ASP A 22 -0.06 -6.78 -16.84
N ARG A 23 -1.33 -7.06 -16.53
CA ARG A 23 -2.49 -6.42 -17.13
C ARG A 23 -3.26 -5.71 -16.02
N CYS A 24 -2.90 -4.46 -15.77
CA CYS A 24 -3.56 -3.64 -14.78
C CYS A 24 -5.01 -3.34 -15.19
N ASN A 25 -5.93 -3.35 -14.24
CA ASN A 25 -7.35 -3.01 -14.47
C ASN A 25 -7.61 -1.49 -14.47
N PHE A 26 -6.56 -0.67 -14.42
CA PHE A 26 -6.60 0.79 -14.37
C PHE A 26 -5.67 1.38 -15.42
N ASP A 27 -5.94 2.62 -15.82
CA ASP A 27 -5.05 3.37 -16.72
C ASP A 27 -3.83 3.90 -15.96
N ILE A 28 -2.68 3.91 -16.63
CA ILE A 28 -1.40 4.40 -16.10
C ILE A 28 -1.04 5.70 -16.81
N TYR A 29 -0.80 6.75 -16.03
CA TYR A 29 -0.42 8.07 -16.51
C TYR A 29 0.99 8.43 -16.04
N LEU A 30 1.70 9.20 -16.88
CA LEU A 30 2.94 9.86 -16.51
C LEU A 30 2.69 11.36 -16.39
N LYS A 31 3.30 11.99 -15.38
CA LYS A 31 3.29 13.45 -15.28
C LYS A 31 4.44 14.01 -16.11
N ILE A 32 4.11 14.76 -17.17
CA ILE A 32 5.07 15.46 -18.02
C ILE A 32 4.78 16.95 -17.89
N ASN A 33 5.72 17.71 -17.32
CA ASN A 33 5.48 19.08 -16.88
C ASN A 33 4.32 19.14 -15.87
N GLU A 34 3.21 19.78 -16.22
CA GLU A 34 1.99 19.87 -15.40
C GLU A 34 0.84 18.99 -15.91
N ASP A 35 1.05 18.26 -17.01
CA ASP A 35 0.02 17.45 -17.64
C ASP A 35 0.17 15.96 -17.30
N PHE A 36 -0.98 15.28 -17.19
CA PHE A 36 -1.04 13.83 -17.03
C PHE A 36 -1.27 13.19 -18.39
N VAL A 37 -0.26 12.50 -18.89
CA VAL A 37 -0.27 11.85 -20.22
C VAL A 37 -0.50 10.37 -20.03
N LEU A 38 -1.50 9.81 -20.73
CA LEU A 38 -1.76 8.38 -20.74
C LEU A 38 -0.53 7.64 -21.29
N PHE A 39 0.01 6.74 -20.48
CA PHE A 39 1.16 5.91 -20.84
C PHE A 39 0.74 4.51 -21.24
N ALA A 40 -0.14 3.88 -20.45
CA ALA A 40 -0.71 2.58 -20.77
C ALA A 40 -2.19 2.55 -20.39
N ALA A 41 -3.02 2.07 -21.31
CA ALA A 41 -4.44 1.86 -21.04
C ALA A 41 -4.64 0.59 -20.20
N LYS A 42 -5.73 0.54 -19.44
CA LYS A 42 -6.14 -0.70 -18.73
C LYS A 42 -6.16 -1.91 -19.66
N GLN A 43 -5.81 -3.08 -19.14
CA GLN A 43 -5.63 -4.36 -19.85
C GLN A 43 -4.49 -4.42 -20.87
N MET A 44 -3.81 -3.31 -21.16
CA MET A 44 -2.64 -3.32 -22.02
C MET A 44 -1.51 -4.09 -21.31
N PRO A 45 -0.96 -5.15 -21.93
CA PRO A 45 0.16 -5.88 -21.34
C PRO A 45 1.40 -4.98 -21.34
N LEU A 46 2.01 -4.83 -20.17
CA LEU A 46 3.29 -4.14 -20.04
C LEU A 46 4.42 -5.12 -20.35
N ASP A 47 5.11 -4.93 -21.48
CA ASP A 47 6.29 -5.75 -21.75
C ASP A 47 7.48 -5.37 -20.83
N ASN A 48 8.52 -6.22 -20.86
CA ASN A 48 9.74 -6.01 -20.08
C ASN A 48 10.44 -4.69 -20.42
N GLU A 49 10.30 -4.18 -21.65
CA GLU A 49 10.96 -2.95 -22.08
C GLU A 49 10.23 -1.73 -21.50
N HIS A 50 8.89 -1.71 -21.51
CA HIS A 50 8.08 -0.68 -20.88
C HIS A 50 8.39 -0.58 -19.38
N VAL A 51 8.36 -1.72 -18.67
CA VAL A 51 8.64 -1.75 -17.22
C VAL A 51 10.07 -1.28 -16.95
N LYS A 52 11.06 -1.79 -17.70
CA LYS A 52 12.45 -1.36 -17.57
C LYS A 52 12.60 0.12 -17.86
N ARG A 53 11.98 0.68 -18.91
CA ARG A 53 12.11 2.11 -19.25
C ARG A 53 11.57 3.02 -18.15
N ILE A 54 10.45 2.64 -17.53
CA ILE A 54 9.89 3.40 -16.41
C ILE A 54 10.81 3.30 -15.19
N GLN A 55 11.29 2.08 -14.86
CA GLN A 55 12.03 1.82 -13.63
C GLN A 55 13.53 2.19 -13.71
N SER A 56 14.16 2.07 -14.88
CA SER A 56 15.59 2.37 -15.11
C SER A 56 15.88 3.86 -15.37
N GLY A 57 14.86 4.66 -15.65
CA GLY A 57 15.02 5.89 -16.42
C GLY A 57 14.43 7.17 -15.83
N GLN A 58 14.48 7.40 -14.51
CA GLN A 58 14.11 8.67 -13.84
C GLN A 58 12.61 8.90 -13.57
N ILE A 59 11.73 7.91 -13.79
CA ILE A 59 10.30 8.01 -13.44
C ILE A 59 10.04 7.26 -12.12
N ALA A 60 10.19 7.97 -11.00
CA ALA A 60 9.95 7.42 -9.67
C ALA A 60 8.47 7.16 -9.37
N SER A 61 7.55 7.86 -10.04
CA SER A 61 6.12 7.73 -9.80
C SER A 61 5.33 7.71 -11.10
N ILE A 62 4.34 6.82 -11.12
CA ILE A 62 3.24 6.85 -12.07
C ILE A 62 2.00 7.44 -11.39
N TYR A 63 0.98 7.73 -12.18
CA TYR A 63 -0.26 8.31 -11.70
C TYR A 63 -1.46 7.50 -12.15
N ILE A 64 -2.44 7.35 -11.26
CA ILE A 64 -3.68 6.62 -11.50
C ILE A 64 -4.83 7.58 -11.19
N LYS A 65 -5.93 7.49 -11.94
CA LYS A 65 -7.13 8.28 -11.66
C LYS A 65 -7.73 7.85 -10.32
N LYS A 66 -8.20 8.80 -9.50
CA LYS A 66 -8.91 8.51 -8.25
C LYS A 66 -10.17 7.67 -8.45
N SER A 67 -10.81 7.77 -9.61
CA SER A 67 -11.95 6.92 -9.97
C SER A 67 -11.58 5.44 -10.13
N GLU A 68 -10.29 5.12 -10.30
CA GLU A 68 -9.76 3.77 -10.50
C GLU A 68 -8.95 3.27 -9.28
N GLU A 69 -9.13 3.93 -8.12
CA GLU A 69 -8.41 3.60 -6.90
C GLU A 69 -8.77 2.20 -6.38
N GLY A 70 -10.01 1.75 -6.59
CA GLY A 70 -10.46 0.41 -6.21
C GLY A 70 -9.69 -0.69 -6.95
N GLU A 71 -9.51 -0.51 -8.26
CA GLU A 71 -8.77 -1.41 -9.14
C GLU A 71 -7.29 -1.45 -8.78
N TYR A 72 -6.69 -0.29 -8.47
CA TYR A 72 -5.32 -0.21 -7.93
C TYR A 72 -5.18 -1.01 -6.63
N ARG A 73 -6.09 -0.80 -5.67
CA ARG A 73 -6.07 -1.49 -4.37
C ARG A 73 -6.23 -3.00 -4.52
N GLN A 74 -7.07 -3.45 -5.44
CA GLN A 74 -7.21 -4.86 -5.77
C GLN A 74 -5.89 -5.43 -6.32
N HIS A 75 -5.31 -4.76 -7.31
CA HIS A 75 -4.03 -5.18 -7.90
C HIS A 75 -2.91 -5.27 -6.86
N LEU A 76 -2.84 -4.31 -5.94
CA LEU A 76 -1.89 -4.33 -4.83
C LEU A 76 -2.12 -5.53 -3.90
N SER A 77 -3.37 -5.78 -3.51
CA SER A 77 -3.75 -6.92 -2.66
C SER A 77 -3.39 -8.26 -3.30
N GLU A 78 -3.47 -8.40 -4.62
CA GLU A 78 -3.16 -9.63 -5.36
C GLU A 78 -1.65 -9.84 -5.56
N ASN A 79 -0.87 -8.76 -5.58
CA ASN A 79 0.56 -8.80 -5.89
C ASN A 79 1.49 -8.46 -4.72
N LEU A 80 0.96 -8.20 -3.51
CA LEU A 80 1.75 -7.72 -2.37
C LEU A 80 2.98 -8.59 -2.10
N SER A 81 2.83 -9.92 -2.03
CA SER A 81 3.94 -10.84 -1.80
C SER A 81 5.06 -10.71 -2.83
N LYS A 82 4.72 -10.48 -4.10
CA LYS A 82 5.71 -10.31 -5.18
C LYS A 82 6.38 -8.95 -5.08
N LEU A 83 5.61 -7.92 -4.76
CA LEU A 83 6.08 -6.54 -4.67
C LEU A 83 7.02 -6.32 -3.49
N THR A 84 6.72 -6.90 -2.32
CA THR A 84 7.58 -6.77 -1.13
C THR A 84 8.85 -7.63 -1.23
N ALA A 85 8.79 -8.76 -1.95
CA ALA A 85 9.94 -9.60 -2.27
C ALA A 85 10.90 -8.96 -3.28
N ASN A 86 10.48 -7.93 -4.03
CA ASN A 86 11.34 -7.24 -4.97
C ASN A 86 12.47 -6.49 -4.23
N GLU A 87 13.73 -6.88 -4.45
CA GLU A 87 14.89 -6.26 -3.82
C GLU A 87 15.23 -4.87 -4.40
N ASP A 88 14.83 -4.59 -5.64
CA ASP A 88 15.04 -3.29 -6.29
C ASP A 88 14.13 -2.19 -5.71
N LEU A 89 13.07 -2.60 -5.00
CA LEU A 89 12.15 -1.68 -4.36
C LEU A 89 12.82 -1.01 -3.16
N ILE A 90 12.97 0.31 -3.20
CA ILE A 90 13.52 1.03 -2.06
C ILE A 90 12.61 0.88 -0.84
N ARG A 91 13.23 0.94 0.34
CA ARG A 91 12.54 0.73 1.63
C ARG A 91 11.29 1.60 1.82
N GLU A 92 11.36 2.88 1.45
CA GLU A 92 10.22 3.79 1.63
C GLU A 92 9.03 3.36 0.77
N ASP A 93 9.28 2.89 -0.46
CA ASP A 93 8.23 2.37 -1.34
C ASP A 93 7.67 1.04 -0.81
N LYS A 94 8.52 0.14 -0.29
CA LYS A 94 8.06 -1.08 0.41
C LYS A 94 7.09 -0.73 1.53
N ALA A 95 7.48 0.18 2.41
CA ALA A 95 6.63 0.62 3.52
C ALA A 95 5.31 1.21 3.03
N ARG A 96 5.35 2.02 1.96
CA ARG A 96 4.16 2.59 1.33
C ARG A 96 3.20 1.52 0.81
N LEU A 97 3.71 0.54 0.05
CA LEU A 97 2.88 -0.56 -0.49
C LEU A 97 2.26 -1.41 0.62
N MET A 98 3.01 -1.69 1.68
CA MET A 98 2.50 -2.43 2.83
C MET A 98 1.41 -1.64 3.56
N TYR A 99 1.62 -0.32 3.73
CA TYR A 99 0.63 0.56 4.34
C TYR A 99 -0.66 0.67 3.50
N ASP A 100 -0.55 0.86 2.20
CA ASP A 100 -1.71 0.89 1.27
C ASP A 100 -2.47 -0.44 1.24
N SER A 101 -1.74 -1.55 1.33
CA SER A 101 -2.34 -2.89 1.43
C SER A 101 -3.08 -3.06 2.74
N ALA A 102 -2.53 -2.53 3.83
CA ALA A 102 -3.17 -2.55 5.14
C ALA A 102 -4.46 -1.75 5.17
N LYS A 103 -4.43 -0.54 4.58
CA LYS A 103 -5.61 0.29 4.39
C LYS A 103 -6.69 -0.45 3.60
N THR A 104 -6.29 -1.18 2.56
CA THR A 104 -7.22 -1.97 1.73
C THR A 104 -7.84 -3.13 2.50
N ALA A 105 -7.04 -3.89 3.27
CA ALA A 105 -7.55 -4.96 4.12
C ALA A 105 -8.51 -4.43 5.20
N MET A 106 -8.17 -3.28 5.82
CA MET A 106 -9.04 -2.62 6.78
C MET A 106 -10.37 -2.21 6.17
N ILE A 107 -10.38 -1.59 4.99
CA ILE A 107 -11.63 -1.23 4.31
C ILE A 107 -12.52 -2.44 4.08
N LYS A 108 -11.95 -3.53 3.54
CA LYS A 108 -12.69 -4.77 3.32
C LYS A 108 -13.29 -5.32 4.62
N LEU A 109 -12.52 -5.27 5.71
CA LEU A 109 -12.96 -5.68 7.04
C LEU A 109 -14.10 -4.82 7.59
N PHE A 110 -14.01 -3.49 7.50
CA PHE A 110 -15.07 -2.62 7.98
C PHE A 110 -16.35 -2.76 7.14
N ASP A 111 -16.22 -2.95 5.83
CA ASP A 111 -17.38 -3.11 4.93
C ASP A 111 -18.03 -4.49 5.13
N ASN A 112 -17.24 -5.53 5.41
CA ASN A 112 -17.70 -6.92 5.55
C ASN A 112 -16.95 -7.63 6.70
N PRO A 113 -17.27 -7.32 7.97
CA PRO A 113 -16.50 -7.80 9.12
C PRO A 113 -16.65 -9.31 9.39
N ASP A 114 -17.76 -9.89 8.96
CA ASP A 114 -18.14 -11.27 9.28
C ASP A 114 -17.65 -12.29 8.24
N THR A 115 -16.88 -11.86 7.23
CA THR A 115 -16.40 -12.77 6.18
C THR A 115 -15.02 -13.35 6.53
N PRO A 116 -14.80 -14.67 6.29
CA PRO A 116 -13.49 -15.29 6.47
C PRO A 116 -12.37 -14.58 5.70
N GLU A 117 -12.69 -14.05 4.52
CA GLU A 117 -11.75 -13.35 3.64
C GLU A 117 -11.25 -12.05 4.28
N SER A 118 -12.15 -11.25 4.85
CA SER A 118 -11.80 -9.99 5.54
C SER A 118 -10.91 -10.23 6.75
N ILE A 119 -11.28 -11.21 7.59
CA ILE A 119 -10.50 -11.58 8.79
C ILE A 119 -9.11 -12.09 8.38
N THR A 120 -9.04 -12.92 7.35
CA THR A 120 -7.78 -13.48 6.85
C THR A 120 -6.88 -12.39 6.27
N GLY A 121 -7.45 -11.48 5.48
CA GLY A 121 -6.71 -10.35 4.89
C GLY A 121 -6.08 -9.45 5.96
N VAL A 122 -6.81 -9.15 7.03
CA VAL A 122 -6.31 -8.32 8.14
C VAL A 122 -5.19 -9.01 8.91
N LYS A 123 -5.33 -10.32 9.18
CA LYS A 123 -4.26 -11.10 9.82
C LYS A 123 -3.00 -11.11 8.97
N TYR A 124 -3.14 -11.38 7.68
CA TYR A 124 -2.03 -11.44 6.73
C TYR A 124 -1.28 -10.11 6.64
N VAL A 125 -2.00 -9.00 6.53
CA VAL A 125 -1.41 -7.67 6.55
C VAL A 125 -0.73 -7.38 7.89
N SER A 126 -1.40 -7.68 9.00
CA SER A 126 -0.86 -7.43 10.34
C SER A 126 0.45 -8.19 10.53
N ASP A 127 0.49 -9.46 10.13
CA ASP A 127 1.72 -10.28 10.14
C ASP A 127 2.80 -9.67 9.26
N SER A 128 2.46 -9.22 8.06
CA SER A 128 3.44 -8.58 7.16
C SER A 128 4.03 -7.30 7.77
N ILE A 129 3.21 -6.48 8.43
CA ILE A 129 3.66 -5.30 9.16
C ILE A 129 4.56 -5.70 10.34
N ILE A 130 4.15 -6.71 11.11
CA ILE A 130 4.93 -7.23 12.25
C ILE A 130 6.31 -7.71 11.78
N ASP A 131 6.35 -8.52 10.72
CA ASP A 131 7.60 -9.04 10.16
C ASP A 131 8.53 -7.90 9.71
N THR A 132 7.95 -6.84 9.14
CA THR A 132 8.70 -5.63 8.76
C THR A 132 9.24 -4.88 9.97
N ILE A 133 8.42 -4.72 11.02
CA ILE A 133 8.81 -4.07 12.27
C ILE A 133 9.91 -4.85 12.98
N LEU A 134 9.87 -6.18 12.91
CA LEU A 134 10.85 -7.04 13.56
C LEU A 134 12.17 -7.14 12.78
N SER A 135 12.13 -7.02 11.45
CA SER A 135 13.31 -7.21 10.60
C SER A 135 14.13 -5.94 10.37
N ASP A 136 13.53 -4.75 10.37
CA ASP A 136 14.24 -3.51 10.02
C ASP A 136 13.65 -2.26 10.72
N ASP A 137 14.40 -1.70 11.68
CA ASP A 137 14.04 -0.47 12.41
C ASP A 137 13.80 0.72 11.48
N LYS A 138 14.53 0.81 10.37
CA LYS A 138 14.36 1.88 9.39
C LYS A 138 13.08 1.65 8.56
N ALA A 139 12.69 0.40 8.32
CA ALA A 139 11.43 0.09 7.65
C ALA A 139 10.24 0.45 8.56
N PHE A 140 10.35 0.18 9.86
CA PHE A 140 9.38 0.67 10.83
C PHE A 140 9.28 2.19 10.85
N ALA A 141 10.40 2.92 10.86
CA ALA A 141 10.39 4.38 10.78
C ALA A 141 9.69 4.89 9.50
N SER A 142 9.83 4.17 8.39
CA SER A 142 9.14 4.48 7.13
C SER A 142 7.63 4.26 7.24
N LEU A 143 7.18 3.19 7.91
CA LEU A 143 5.76 2.95 8.19
C LEU A 143 5.16 4.03 9.11
N VAL A 144 5.89 4.44 10.16
CA VAL A 144 5.49 5.54 11.06
C VAL A 144 5.39 6.86 10.30
N LYS A 145 6.29 7.11 9.35
CA LYS A 145 6.20 8.26 8.46
C LYS A 145 4.90 8.19 7.66
N MET A 146 4.56 7.06 7.04
CA MET A 146 3.31 6.91 6.28
C MET A 146 2.07 7.15 7.15
N SER A 147 2.04 6.65 8.39
CA SER A 147 0.92 6.87 9.31
C SER A 147 0.66 8.33 9.69
N SER A 148 1.62 9.23 9.46
CA SER A 148 1.49 10.65 9.80
C SER A 148 0.88 11.53 8.69
N TYR A 149 0.74 11.01 7.46
CA TYR A 149 0.33 11.81 6.29
C TYR A 149 -1.11 11.56 5.80
N ASP A 150 -1.82 10.56 6.31
CA ASP A 150 -3.14 10.16 5.77
C ASP A 150 -4.22 10.22 6.87
N TYR A 151 -5.31 10.97 6.60
CA TYR A 151 -6.39 11.26 7.54
C TYR A 151 -7.74 10.74 7.03
N TYR A 152 -7.93 9.42 7.10
CA TYR A 152 -9.21 8.72 6.91
C TYR A 152 -9.46 7.70 8.03
N THR A 153 -10.71 7.34 8.31
CA THR A 153 -11.06 6.38 9.39
C THR A 153 -10.29 5.06 9.27
N TYR A 154 -10.15 4.52 8.07
CA TYR A 154 -9.39 3.28 7.85
C TYR A 154 -7.89 3.43 8.10
N THR A 155 -7.33 4.62 7.87
CA THR A 155 -5.94 4.93 8.21
C THR A 155 -5.74 5.04 9.72
N HIS A 156 -6.78 5.43 10.48
CA HIS A 156 -6.72 5.41 11.94
C HIS A 156 -6.43 4.00 12.45
N SER A 157 -7.19 3.00 12.02
CA SER A 157 -6.98 1.61 12.46
C SER A 157 -5.59 1.09 12.07
N VAL A 158 -5.11 1.39 10.86
CA VAL A 158 -3.73 1.04 10.46
C VAL A 158 -2.69 1.75 11.32
N ASN A 159 -2.88 3.03 11.62
CA ASN A 159 -1.98 3.80 12.48
C ASN A 159 -1.94 3.24 13.89
N VAL A 160 -3.09 2.88 14.46
CA VAL A 160 -3.20 2.24 15.77
C VAL A 160 -2.44 0.91 15.78
N VAL A 161 -2.52 0.11 14.71
CA VAL A 161 -1.70 -1.12 14.56
C VAL A 161 -0.21 -0.79 14.58
N VAL A 162 0.25 0.12 13.72
CA VAL A 162 1.67 0.51 13.62
C VAL A 162 2.22 1.01 14.96
N TYR A 163 1.50 1.92 15.62
CA TYR A 163 1.93 2.47 16.92
C TYR A 163 1.88 1.43 18.04
N SER A 164 0.83 0.60 18.10
CA SER A 164 0.69 -0.44 19.12
C SER A 164 1.83 -1.46 19.01
N LEU A 165 2.15 -1.90 17.79
CA LEU A 165 3.25 -2.83 17.54
C LEU A 165 4.62 -2.21 17.90
N GLY A 166 4.84 -0.95 17.52
CA GLY A 166 6.06 -0.22 17.90
C GLY A 166 6.23 -0.10 19.42
N LEU A 167 5.16 0.26 20.13
CA LEU A 167 5.14 0.34 21.59
C LEU A 167 5.34 -1.03 22.24
N GLY A 168 4.60 -2.05 21.78
CA GLY A 168 4.71 -3.42 22.27
C GLY A 168 6.14 -3.96 22.15
N ARG A 169 6.77 -3.76 20.98
CA ARG A 169 8.18 -4.11 20.77
C ARG A 169 9.10 -3.36 21.73
N ARG A 170 8.89 -2.05 21.92
CA ARG A 170 9.70 -1.23 22.86
C ARG A 170 9.58 -1.69 24.31
N LEU A 171 8.42 -2.23 24.68
CA LEU A 171 8.13 -2.84 25.98
C LEU A 171 8.63 -4.28 26.12
N GLY A 172 9.21 -4.86 25.06
CA GLY A 172 9.78 -6.21 25.07
C GLY A 172 8.82 -7.33 24.67
N LEU A 173 7.62 -7.01 24.14
CA LEU A 173 6.74 -8.02 23.56
C LEU A 173 7.37 -8.62 22.30
N SER A 174 7.18 -9.93 22.11
CA SER A 174 7.72 -10.67 20.96
C SER A 174 6.83 -11.85 20.60
N GLY A 175 7.10 -12.47 19.44
CA GLY A 175 6.40 -13.67 18.99
C GLY A 175 4.87 -13.52 18.98
N GLN A 176 4.17 -14.43 19.65
CA GLN A 176 2.71 -14.47 19.65
C GLN A 176 2.07 -13.28 20.39
N ASP A 177 2.72 -12.73 21.42
CA ASP A 177 2.17 -11.60 22.18
C ASP A 177 2.11 -10.34 21.32
N LEU A 178 3.16 -10.11 20.52
CA LEU A 178 3.20 -8.99 19.60
C LEU A 178 2.17 -9.16 18.47
N LYS A 179 1.96 -10.40 17.98
CA LYS A 179 0.90 -10.72 17.01
C LYS A 179 -0.49 -10.46 17.57
N ASN A 180 -0.77 -10.94 18.78
CA ASN A 180 -2.06 -10.72 19.43
C ASN A 180 -2.34 -9.23 19.65
N LEU A 181 -1.32 -8.44 20.02
CA LEU A 181 -1.45 -6.98 20.09
C LEU A 181 -1.79 -6.37 18.74
N GLY A 182 -1.11 -6.78 17.66
CA GLY A 182 -1.38 -6.33 16.31
C GLY A 182 -2.81 -6.63 15.86
N TYR A 183 -3.28 -7.87 16.07
CA TYR A 183 -4.64 -8.26 15.73
C TYR A 183 -5.69 -7.54 16.57
N GLY A 184 -5.45 -7.38 17.87
CA GLY A 184 -6.34 -6.62 18.76
C GLY A 184 -6.47 -5.17 18.32
N ALA A 185 -5.33 -4.51 18.01
CA ALA A 185 -5.30 -3.15 17.49
C ALA A 185 -6.03 -3.03 16.13
N ALA A 186 -5.85 -4.01 15.25
CA ALA A 186 -6.50 -4.09 13.95
C ALA A 186 -8.03 -4.18 14.04
N LEU A 187 -8.53 -4.93 15.02
CA LEU A 187 -9.96 -5.24 15.18
C LEU A 187 -10.69 -4.31 16.17
N HIS A 188 -9.97 -3.41 16.86
CA HIS A 188 -10.50 -2.70 18.04
C HIS A 188 -11.74 -1.82 17.80
N ASP A 189 -11.95 -1.39 16.56
CA ASP A 189 -13.05 -0.53 16.13
C ASP A 189 -14.18 -1.28 15.41
N ILE A 190 -14.05 -2.61 15.26
CA ILE A 190 -15.13 -3.43 14.67
C ILE A 190 -16.27 -3.59 15.68
N GLY A 191 -17.49 -3.30 15.23
CA GLY A 191 -18.71 -3.41 16.03
C GLY A 191 -19.08 -2.14 16.82
N LYS A 192 -18.38 -1.02 16.60
CA LYS A 192 -18.86 0.32 16.97
C LYS A 192 -19.90 0.81 15.96
#